data_AF-A0AA37QBA9-F1
#
_entry.id   AF-A0AA37QBA9-F1
#
_cell.length_a   1.000
_cell.length_b   1.000
_cell.length_c   1.000
_cell.angle_alpha   90.00
_cell.angle_beta   90.00
_cell.angle_gamma   90.00
#
_symmetry.space_group_name_H-M   'P 1'
#
loop_
_entity.id
_entity.type
_entity.pdbx_description
1 polymer ?
#
loop_
_entity_poly.entity_id
_entity_poly.type
_entity_poly.pdbx_seq_one_letter_code
_entity_poly.pdbx_strand_id
1 'polypeptide(L)' 'MANGKFLPLGERKYLSMKDMAGHLGLGFTKVKEIVRGGEFTGFITIGKSNKVMIDRVAFEKWIEERGHI' A
#
# COMPACT_ATOMS: atom_id res chain seq x y z
N MET A 1 -19.63 -9.85 -19.70
CA MET A 1 -18.31 -9.22 -19.47
C MET A 1 -18.30 -8.75 -18.02
N ALA A 2 -17.30 -9.16 -17.22
CA ALA A 2 -17.31 -8.96 -15.77
C ALA A 2 -17.40 -7.47 -15.41
N ASN A 3 -18.52 -7.07 -14.83
CA ASN A 3 -18.75 -5.73 -14.28
C ASN A 3 -18.08 -5.61 -12.91
N GLY A 4 -16.78 -5.93 -12.85
CA GLY A 4 -15.99 -5.81 -11.64
C GLY A 4 -15.75 -4.34 -11.36
N LYS A 5 -16.58 -3.73 -10.51
CA LYS A 5 -16.43 -2.34 -10.05
C LYS A 5 -14.97 -2.11 -9.64
N PHE A 6 -14.24 -1.38 -10.48
CA PHE A 6 -12.88 -0.96 -10.17
C PHE A 6 -13.02 0.11 -9.09
N LEU A 7 -12.96 -0.28 -7.82
CA LEU A 7 -13.00 0.68 -6.73
C LEU A 7 -11.81 1.65 -6.91
N PRO A 8 -12.03 2.98 -6.88
CA PRO A 8 -10.96 3.97 -6.84
C PRO A 8 -9.95 3.64 -5.74
N LEU A 9 -8.67 3.97 -5.93
CA LEU A 9 -7.61 3.60 -4.97
C LEU A 9 -7.89 4.12 -3.56
N GLY A 10 -8.45 5.33 -3.43
CA GLY A 10 -8.86 5.91 -2.14
C GLY A 10 -10.03 5.18 -1.44
N GLU A 11 -10.81 4.40 -2.17
CA GLU A 11 -11.92 3.61 -1.59
C GLU A 11 -11.48 2.19 -1.18
N ARG A 12 -10.27 1.77 -1.56
CA ARG A 12 -9.74 0.46 -1.18
C ARG A 12 -9.12 0.53 0.21
N LYS A 13 -9.48 -0.43 1.07
CA LYS A 13 -8.81 -0.63 2.36
C LYS A 13 -7.36 -1.09 2.17
N TYR A 14 -7.15 -2.03 1.24
CA TYR A 14 -5.83 -2.59 0.98
C TYR A 14 -5.37 -2.28 -0.45
N LEU A 15 -4.12 -1.83 -0.57
CA LEU A 15 -3.47 -1.50 -1.83
C LEU A 15 -2.24 -2.37 -2.06
N SER A 16 -1.93 -2.70 -3.31
CA SER A 16 -0.62 -3.29 -3.61
C SER A 16 0.48 -2.24 -3.39
N MET A 17 1.73 -2.66 -3.21
CA MET A 17 2.86 -1.72 -3.10
C MET A 17 2.93 -0.73 -4.28
N LYS A 18 2.58 -1.17 -5.50
CA LYS A 18 2.55 -0.33 -6.70
C LYS A 18 1.41 0.69 -6.66
N ASP A 19 0.23 0.26 -6.23
CA ASP A 19 -0.94 1.15 -6.12
C ASP A 19 -0.74 2.16 -5.00
N MET A 20 -0.15 1.76 -3.86
CA MET A 20 0.17 2.66 -2.75
C MET A 20 1.18 3.73 -3.17
N ALA A 21 2.22 3.33 -3.92
CA ALA A 21 3.20 4.25 -4.48
C ALA A 21 2.53 5.30 -5.39
N GLY A 22 1.67 4.86 -6.32
CA GLY A 22 0.90 5.78 -7.17
C GLY A 22 -0.07 6.66 -6.40
N HIS A 23 -0.72 6.13 -5.36
CA HIS A 23 -1.69 6.84 -4.53
C HIS A 23 -1.05 7.98 -3.72
N LEU A 24 0.17 7.78 -3.20
CA LEU A 24 0.89 8.79 -2.41
C LEU A 24 1.85 9.66 -3.23
N GLY A 25 2.00 9.40 -4.54
CA GLY A 25 3.03 10.04 -5.36
C GLY A 25 4.46 9.64 -4.95
N LEU A 26 4.64 8.50 -4.29
CA LEU A 26 5.94 7.99 -3.87
C LEU A 26 6.54 7.03 -4.90
N GLY A 27 7.87 6.94 -4.94
CA GLY A 27 8.55 5.92 -5.73
C GLY A 27 8.26 4.51 -5.22
N PHE A 28 8.01 3.57 -6.13
CA PHE A 28 7.77 2.15 -5.80
C PHE A 28 8.90 1.54 -4.97
N THR A 29 10.16 1.88 -5.28
CA THR A 29 11.33 1.41 -4.52
C THR A 29 11.26 1.83 -3.06
N LYS A 30 10.91 3.10 -2.78
CA LYS A 30 10.77 3.63 -1.41
C LYS A 30 9.69 2.88 -0.62
N VAL A 31 8.51 2.67 -1.22
CA VAL A 31 7.44 1.89 -0.57
C VAL A 31 7.88 0.45 -0.30
N LYS A 32 8.60 -0.17 -1.24
CA LYS A 32 9.12 -1.53 -1.10
C LYS A 32 10.16 -1.62 0.04
N GLU A 33 11.05 -0.63 0.16
CA GLU A 33 12.05 -0.54 1.23
C GLU A 33 11.39 -0.40 2.60
N ILE A 34 10.41 0.49 2.74
CA ILE A 34 9.67 0.69 4.01
C ILE A 34 9.00 -0.62 4.46
N VAL A 35 8.30 -1.29 3.54
CA VAL A 35 7.51 -2.49 3.86
C VAL A 35 8.40 -3.71 4.08
N ARG A 36 9.42 -3.93 3.24
CA ARG A 36 10.32 -5.09 3.35
C ARG A 36 11.45 -4.89 4.35
N GLY A 37 11.83 -3.64 4.61
CA GLY A 37 12.77 -3.26 5.66
C GLY A 37 12.19 -3.36 7.06
N GLY A 38 10.87 -3.60 7.18
CA GLY A 38 10.19 -3.79 8.46
C GLY A 38 9.85 -2.49 9.19
N GLU A 39 10.01 -1.33 8.54
CA GLU A 39 9.67 -0.03 9.13
C GLU A 39 8.16 0.17 9.28
N PHE A 40 7.39 -0.49 8.42
CA PHE A 40 5.94 -0.54 8.45
C PHE A 40 5.43 -1.97 8.43
N THR A 41 4.56 -2.31 9.37
CA THR A 41 4.02 -3.68 9.56
C THR A 41 2.51 -3.79 9.33
N GLY A 42 1.82 -2.67 9.02
CA GLY A 42 0.37 -2.63 8.76
C GLY A 42 -0.02 -3.16 7.38
N PHE A 43 0.46 -4.34 7.01
CA PHE A 43 0.16 -5.00 5.74
C PHE A 43 -0.31 -6.44 5.96
N ILE A 44 -1.00 -6.98 4.97
CA ILE A 44 -1.37 -8.39 4.91
C ILE A 44 -0.68 -9.05 3.72
N THR A 45 -0.41 -10.35 3.83
CA THR A 45 0.03 -11.18 2.70
C THR A 45 -1.13 -12.03 2.23
N ILE A 46 -1.44 -11.99 0.93
CA ILE A 46 -2.51 -12.78 0.34
C ILE A 46 -1.97 -13.78 -0.68
N GLY A 47 -2.56 -14.99 -0.67
CA GLY A 47 -2.30 -16.06 -1.63
C GLY A 47 -0.96 -16.77 -1.48
N LYS A 48 -0.75 -17.80 -2.31
CA LYS A 48 0.45 -18.67 -2.29
C LYS A 48 1.75 -17.96 -2.65
N SER A 49 1.67 -16.78 -3.29
CA SER A 49 2.83 -15.99 -3.69
C SER A 49 3.24 -14.93 -2.67
N ASN A 50 2.67 -14.94 -1.46
CA ASN A 50 2.93 -13.94 -0.41
C ASN A 50 2.80 -12.50 -0.93
N LYS A 51 1.74 -12.23 -1.71
CA LYS A 51 1.52 -10.90 -2.28
C LYS A 51 1.20 -9.94 -1.15
N VAL A 52 2.04 -8.92 -0.98
CA VAL A 52 1.85 -7.90 0.05
C VAL A 52 0.79 -6.89 -0.37
N MET A 53 -0.16 -6.66 0.53
CA MET A 53 -1.23 -5.69 0.42
C MET A 53 -1.19 -4.79 1.65
N ILE A 54 -0.89 -3.51 1.44
CA ILE A 54 -0.71 -2.49 2.46
C ILE A 54 -2.08 -1.97 2.90
N ASP A 55 -2.33 -1.84 4.20
CA ASP A 55 -3.48 -1.09 4.70
C ASP A 55 -3.27 0.40 4.41
N ARG A 56 -4.10 0.95 3.51
CA ARG A 56 -3.94 2.30 2.98
C ARG A 56 -3.97 3.33 4.10
N VAL A 57 -4.98 3.26 4.96
CA VAL A 57 -5.21 4.27 6.01
C VAL A 57 -4.12 4.20 7.08
N ALA A 58 -3.68 2.99 7.44
CA ALA A 58 -2.58 2.83 8.38
C ALA A 58 -1.25 3.39 7.82
N PHE A 59 -0.97 3.13 6.53
CA PHE A 59 0.27 3.60 5.90
C PHE A 59 0.27 5.12 5.67
N GLU A 60 -0.87 5.71 5.27
CA GLU A 60 -1.05 7.16 5.17
C GLU A 60 -0.71 7.85 6.49
N LYS A 61 -1.36 7.44 7.59
CA LYS A 61 -1.10 7.98 8.92
C LYS A 61 0.36 7.84 9.33
N TRP A 62 0.94 6.66 9.09
CA TRP A 62 2.34 6.41 9.41
C TRP A 62 3.30 7.34 8.67
N ILE A 63 3.03 7.67 7.39
CA ILE A 63 3.85 8.63 6.64
C ILE A 63 3.66 10.06 7.14
N GLU A 64 2.41 10.46 7.44
CA GLU A 64 2.12 11.77 8.04
C GLU A 64 2.86 11.96 9.37
N GLU A 65 2.87 10.93 10.24
CA GLU A 65 3.54 10.97 11.55
C GLU A 65 5.08 10.99 11.45
N ARG A 66 5.65 10.32 10.44
CA ARG A 66 7.10 10.27 10.22
C ARG A 66 7.66 11.49 9.49
N GLY A 67 6.82 12.34 8.92
CA GLY A 67 7.25 13.51 8.14
C GLY A 67 8.00 13.14 6.85
N HIS A 68 7.73 11.99 6.24
CA HIS A 68 8.44 11.50 5.04
C HIS A 68 7.96 12.11 3.71
N ILE A 69 7.37 13.30 3.77
CA ILE A 69 6.89 14.12 2.65
C ILE A 69 7.83 15.30 2.43
#